data_AF-A0A2J6J9U1-F1
#
_entry.id   AF-A0A2J6J9U1-F1
#
_cell.length_a   1.000
_cell.length_b   1.000
_cell.length_c   1.000
_cell.angle_alpha   90.00
_cell.angle_beta   90.00
_cell.angle_gamma   90.00
#
_symmetry.space_group_name_H-M   'P 1'
#
loop_
_entity.id
_entity.type
_entity.pdbx_description
1 polymer ?
#
loop_
_entity_poly.entity_id
_entity_poly.type
_entity_poly.pdbx_seq_one_letter_code
_entity_poly.pdbx_strand_id
1 'polypeptide(L)'
;MKSTARFSLRVAALTLLVGMIALPAFAGSHKNRIKEPIKEPQDVTRQCLKCHMDEAKDFMKSSHWRWSLEQKIDGKTVEMGKGNALNNYCTSVAGNEKFCSKCHAGYGMTDFKTYDFNNAENIDCLVCHDTTGNYAKDTNTAGYPTARAMDRLLMVAQNVGKPNRDNCGQCHFFGGGGDAIKHGDLDSTMSYPDKNLYVHMDLEGNDFSCIECHQTEDHMITGNSLGVSPGGKTHFDCTECHESDVHPESRLNAHVDTVACQTCHIPTFAKEKATKVWWDWSKAGEERQFDEKDEHGHHTYVKKKGEMKYDMNIVPTYKWYNGTGGAYLRGAKIDEDEVVKIAYPLGDMKDNDAKIYPFKVMAGKQIYDTKYKNLITAKLANEGGYWKDFDWDKAARLGSKASGLPYSGKYGFAETIMYWRINHMVAPKEQALSCLDCHGDNGRMDWKELGYKGDPMSNPKWARSN
;
A
#
# COMPACT_ATOMS: atom_id res chain seq x y z
N MET A 1 83.89 43.20 15.37
CA MET A 1 83.84 43.12 16.84
C MET A 1 82.50 42.57 17.27
N LYS A 2 82.52 41.72 18.30
CA LYS A 2 81.42 40.94 18.85
C LYS A 2 80.29 41.82 19.42
N SER A 3 79.08 41.23 19.38
CA SER A 3 78.03 41.27 20.43
C SER A 3 77.39 42.62 20.77
N THR A 4 76.07 42.69 20.62
CA THR A 4 75.17 42.78 21.79
C THR A 4 73.72 42.52 21.39
N ALA A 5 73.14 41.51 22.05
CA ALA A 5 71.74 41.14 21.95
C ALA A 5 70.85 42.11 22.73
N ARG A 6 69.66 42.41 22.21
CA ARG A 6 68.53 42.90 23.00
C ARG A 6 67.31 42.03 22.71
N PHE A 7 66.96 41.25 23.72
CA PHE A 7 65.70 40.50 23.86
C PHE A 7 64.51 41.47 23.78
N SER A 8 63.54 41.17 22.92
CA SER A 8 62.18 41.71 23.04
C SER A 8 61.21 40.52 23.06
N LEU A 9 60.61 40.33 24.22
CA LEU A 9 59.57 39.35 24.54
C LEU A 9 58.35 39.61 23.63
N ARG A 10 57.99 38.65 22.76
CA ARG A 10 56.66 38.60 22.16
C ARG A 10 55.89 37.48 22.86
N VAL A 11 54.91 37.91 23.68
CA VAL A 11 53.91 37.06 24.31
C VAL A 11 53.04 36.47 23.20
N ALA A 12 53.10 35.15 23.01
CA ALA A 12 52.16 34.42 22.16
C ALA A 12 50.85 34.26 22.94
N ALA A 13 49.79 34.92 22.47
CA ALA A 13 48.43 34.72 22.97
C ALA A 13 47.94 33.35 22.48
N LEU A 14 47.80 32.40 23.41
CA LEU A 14 47.21 31.10 23.18
C LEU A 14 45.68 31.27 23.17
N THR A 15 45.08 31.40 21.99
CA THR A 15 43.62 31.32 21.83
C THR A 15 43.16 29.88 22.08
N LEU A 16 42.58 29.65 23.26
CA LEU A 16 41.91 28.41 23.63
C LEU A 16 40.67 28.24 22.72
N LEU A 17 40.77 27.38 21.71
CA LEU A 17 39.63 26.93 20.94
C LEU A 17 38.85 25.94 21.82
N VAL A 18 37.80 26.40 22.50
CA VAL A 18 36.85 25.53 23.19
C VAL A 18 36.06 24.80 22.10
N GLY A 19 36.54 23.61 21.72
CA GLY A 19 35.76 22.68 20.91
C GLY A 19 34.50 22.30 21.68
N MET A 20 33.34 22.76 21.20
CA MET A 20 32.07 22.14 21.55
C MET A 20 32.09 20.70 21.02
N ILE A 21 32.50 19.77 21.88
CA ILE A 21 32.26 18.35 21.68
C ILE A 21 30.74 18.19 21.73
N ALA A 22 30.10 18.07 20.57
CA ALA A 22 28.76 17.52 20.49
C ALA A 22 28.85 16.10 21.04
N LEU A 23 28.48 15.93 22.31
CA LEU A 23 28.27 14.60 22.89
C LEU A 23 27.22 13.91 22.03
N PRO A 24 27.49 12.71 21.48
CA PRO A 24 26.42 11.94 20.88
C PRO A 24 25.38 11.71 21.97
N ALA A 25 24.12 12.04 21.69
CA ALA A 25 23.03 11.68 22.58
C ALA A 25 23.16 10.17 22.83
N PHE A 26 23.49 9.79 24.06
CA PHE A 26 23.50 8.39 24.46
C PHE A 26 22.11 7.84 24.22
N ALA A 27 21.92 7.07 23.14
CA ALA A 27 20.73 6.27 22.91
C ALA A 27 20.67 5.22 24.04
N GLY A 28 20.07 5.60 25.17
CA GLY A 28 19.90 4.71 26.30
C GLY A 28 18.98 3.56 25.93
N SER A 29 19.27 2.36 26.43
CA SER A 29 18.40 1.18 26.23
C SER A 29 16.94 1.48 26.62
N HIS A 30 16.00 1.15 25.74
CA HIS A 30 14.56 1.28 25.98
C HIS A 30 14.12 0.53 27.26
N LYS A 31 14.79 -0.57 27.61
CA LYS A 31 14.58 -1.34 28.86
C LYS A 31 14.66 -0.50 30.14
N ASN A 32 15.49 0.54 30.12
CA ASN A 32 15.67 1.43 31.27
C ASN A 32 14.71 2.62 31.26
N ARG A 33 14.01 2.87 30.15
CA ARG A 33 13.14 4.04 29.96
C ARG A 33 11.65 3.68 30.00
N ILE A 34 11.29 2.47 29.60
CA ILE A 34 9.91 1.97 29.65
C ILE A 34 9.71 1.16 30.93
N LYS A 35 8.73 1.57 31.75
CA LYS A 35 8.46 1.01 33.08
C LYS A 35 6.96 0.74 33.26
N GLU A 36 6.67 -0.21 34.16
CA GLU A 36 5.34 -0.45 34.70
C GLU A 36 4.88 0.71 35.61
N PRO A 37 3.57 0.89 35.84
CA PRO A 37 2.47 0.10 35.27
C PRO A 37 2.14 0.47 33.82
N ILE A 38 1.88 -0.54 32.97
CA ILE A 38 1.31 -0.39 31.62
C ILE A 38 -0.05 -1.08 31.60
N LYS A 39 -1.13 -0.30 31.55
CA LYS A 39 -2.52 -0.78 31.59
C LYS A 39 -3.18 -0.76 30.22
N GLU A 40 -2.79 0.19 29.38
CA GLU A 40 -3.28 0.37 28.02
C GLU A 40 -2.11 0.65 27.06
N PRO A 41 -2.24 0.40 25.75
CA PRO A 41 -1.14 0.65 24.82
C PRO A 41 -0.75 2.13 24.76
N GLN A 42 -1.69 3.05 25.03
CA GLN A 42 -1.38 4.47 25.16
C GLN A 42 -0.41 4.79 26.31
N ASP A 43 -0.33 3.97 27.37
CA ASP A 43 0.69 4.12 28.42
C ASP A 43 2.11 3.95 27.85
N VAL A 44 2.27 3.07 26.84
CA VAL A 44 3.53 2.90 26.12
C VAL A 44 3.81 4.15 25.30
N THR A 45 2.86 4.59 24.48
CA THR A 45 3.03 5.77 23.63
C THR A 45 3.36 7.01 24.47
N ARG A 46 2.68 7.24 25.60
CA ARG A 46 3.01 8.33 26.54
C ARG A 46 4.46 8.27 27.05
N GLN A 47 5.03 7.07 27.23
CA GLN A 47 6.44 6.92 27.61
C GLN A 47 7.37 7.19 26.43
N CYS A 48 7.04 6.73 25.21
CA CYS A 48 7.79 7.03 23.99
C CYS A 48 7.85 8.55 23.72
N LEU A 49 6.72 9.24 23.87
CA LEU A 49 6.57 10.68 23.62
C LEU A 49 7.43 11.57 24.53
N LYS A 50 7.97 11.04 25.65
CA LYS A 50 8.92 11.79 26.49
C LYS A 50 10.25 12.08 25.79
N CYS A 51 10.61 11.25 24.81
CA CYS A 51 11.85 11.37 24.04
C CYS A 51 11.59 11.57 22.54
N HIS A 52 10.50 11.02 22.01
CA HIS A 52 10.21 10.94 20.58
C HIS A 52 8.99 11.78 20.15
N MET A 53 8.85 12.97 20.74
CA MET A 53 7.73 13.86 20.42
C MET A 53 7.83 14.42 19.00
N ASP A 54 9.04 14.65 18.50
CA ASP A 54 9.22 15.23 17.16
C ASP A 54 8.92 14.18 16.07
N GLU A 55 9.38 12.95 16.25
CA GLU A 55 9.03 11.80 15.41
C GLU A 55 7.51 11.57 15.38
N ALA A 56 6.83 11.72 16.52
CA ALA A 56 5.37 11.65 16.58
C ALA A 56 4.71 12.78 15.77
N LYS A 57 5.21 14.01 15.88
CA LYS A 57 4.69 15.15 15.08
C LYS A 57 4.87 14.93 13.60
N ASP A 58 5.99 14.35 13.17
CA ASP A 58 6.24 14.08 11.77
C ASP A 58 5.38 12.92 11.27
N PHE A 59 5.29 11.83 12.04
CA PHE A 59 4.41 10.71 11.70
C PHE A 59 2.94 11.13 11.57
N MET A 60 2.46 12.05 12.41
CA MET A 60 1.10 12.58 12.32
C MET A 60 0.80 13.39 11.06
N LYS A 61 1.80 13.73 10.24
CA LYS A 61 1.63 14.34 8.91
C LYS A 61 1.51 13.29 7.80
N SER A 62 1.90 12.04 8.08
CA SER A 62 1.94 10.97 7.09
C SER A 62 0.55 10.44 6.72
N SER A 63 0.46 9.79 5.56
CA SER A 63 -0.73 9.05 5.13
C SER A 63 -1.02 7.82 5.98
N HIS A 64 -0.01 7.23 6.64
CA HIS A 64 -0.17 6.08 7.54
C HIS A 64 -0.97 6.47 8.79
N TRP A 65 -0.80 7.71 9.26
CA TRP A 65 -1.61 8.28 10.33
C TRP A 65 -2.93 8.85 9.81
N ARG A 66 -2.88 9.78 8.85
CA ARG A 66 -4.05 10.55 8.41
C ARG A 66 -5.05 9.73 7.60
N TRP A 67 -4.60 8.68 6.92
CA TRP A 67 -5.37 7.96 5.90
C TRP A 67 -6.00 8.87 4.84
N SER A 68 -5.47 10.08 4.71
CA SER A 68 -5.85 11.13 3.76
C SER A 68 -4.61 11.96 3.45
N LEU A 69 -4.53 12.42 2.21
CA LEU A 69 -3.56 13.36 1.70
C LEU A 69 -4.29 14.24 0.68
N GLU A 70 -3.94 15.51 0.64
CA GLU A 70 -4.30 16.37 -0.49
C GLU A 70 -3.60 15.87 -1.76
N GLN A 71 -4.36 15.66 -2.82
CA GLN A 71 -3.86 15.12 -4.09
C GLN A 71 -4.57 15.77 -5.28
N LYS A 72 -3.89 15.83 -6.42
CA LYS A 72 -4.50 16.24 -7.69
C LYS A 72 -4.96 15.02 -8.47
N ILE A 73 -6.26 14.86 -8.67
CA ILE A 73 -6.88 13.76 -9.41
C ILE A 73 -7.81 14.36 -10.47
N ASP A 74 -7.64 13.96 -11.73
CA ASP A 74 -8.41 14.47 -12.87
C ASP A 74 -8.52 16.01 -12.91
N GLY A 75 -7.39 16.68 -12.62
CA GLY A 75 -7.29 18.14 -12.61
C GLY A 75 -7.83 18.84 -11.35
N LYS A 76 -8.42 18.10 -10.40
CA LYS A 76 -9.01 18.64 -9.17
C LYS A 76 -8.15 18.32 -7.95
N THR A 77 -7.98 19.30 -7.07
CA THR A 77 -7.40 19.07 -5.74
C THR A 77 -8.46 18.45 -4.84
N VAL A 78 -8.17 17.28 -4.28
CA VAL A 78 -9.09 16.51 -3.44
C VAL A 78 -8.35 15.89 -2.26
N GLU A 79 -9.03 15.77 -1.13
CA GLU A 79 -8.58 14.97 0.01
C GLU A 79 -8.83 13.49 -0.28
N MET A 80 -7.78 12.75 -0.60
CA MET A 80 -7.86 11.34 -0.98
C MET A 80 -6.91 10.49 -0.14
N GLY A 81 -7.29 9.24 0.08
CA GLY A 81 -6.57 8.30 0.93
C GLY A 81 -7.52 7.20 1.37
N LYS A 82 -7.03 6.25 2.17
CA LYS A 82 -7.84 5.09 2.60
C LYS A 82 -9.14 5.48 3.32
N GLY A 83 -9.18 6.62 4.01
CA GLY A 83 -10.41 7.12 4.67
C GLY A 83 -11.48 7.60 3.68
N ASN A 84 -11.07 8.10 2.52
CA ASN A 84 -11.94 8.72 1.51
C ASN A 84 -12.20 7.82 0.29
N ALA A 85 -11.24 6.96 -0.06
CA ALA A 85 -11.29 6.08 -1.21
C ALA A 85 -12.39 5.00 -1.11
N LEU A 86 -12.93 4.63 -2.27
CA LEU A 86 -13.66 3.38 -2.45
C LEU A 86 -12.73 2.34 -3.07
N ASN A 87 -12.98 1.07 -2.80
CA ASN A 87 -12.41 -0.07 -3.52
C ASN A 87 -13.50 -1.07 -3.87
N ASN A 88 -13.20 -2.01 -4.77
CA ASN A 88 -14.07 -3.13 -5.10
C ASN A 88 -13.74 -4.41 -4.30
N TYR A 89 -13.27 -4.22 -3.05
CA TYR A 89 -13.13 -5.26 -2.05
C TYR A 89 -14.20 -5.09 -0.97
N CYS A 90 -13.84 -4.45 0.16
CA CYS A 90 -14.72 -4.19 1.28
C CYS A 90 -15.41 -2.82 1.18
N THR A 91 -15.60 -2.31 -0.04
CA THR A 91 -16.20 -1.02 -0.39
C THR A 91 -15.47 0.20 0.16
N SER A 92 -15.59 0.50 1.46
CA SER A 92 -15.09 1.74 2.07
C SER A 92 -14.85 1.60 3.57
N VAL A 93 -13.95 2.43 4.11
CA VAL A 93 -13.73 2.55 5.57
C VAL A 93 -14.93 3.15 6.29
N ALA A 94 -15.62 4.13 5.68
CA ALA A 94 -16.73 4.83 6.31
C ALA A 94 -17.81 3.88 6.84
N GLY A 95 -18.09 3.94 8.14
CA GLY A 95 -19.03 3.06 8.83
C GLY A 95 -18.48 1.68 9.21
N ASN A 96 -17.25 1.35 8.81
CA ASN A 96 -16.57 0.07 9.04
C ASN A 96 -15.25 0.22 9.82
N GLU A 97 -14.99 1.39 10.40
CA GLU A 97 -13.71 1.80 10.99
C GLU A 97 -13.22 0.79 12.02
N LYS A 98 -14.07 0.37 12.97
CA LYS A 98 -13.69 -0.63 13.99
C LYS A 98 -13.02 -1.88 13.41
N PHE A 99 -13.46 -2.32 12.23
CA PHE A 99 -12.88 -3.46 11.51
C PHE A 99 -11.64 -3.06 10.71
N CYS A 100 -11.71 -1.96 9.96
CA CYS A 100 -10.64 -1.51 9.06
C CYS A 100 -9.39 -1.01 9.80
N SER A 101 -9.56 -0.40 10.98
CA SER A 101 -8.52 0.20 11.82
C SER A 101 -7.57 -0.82 12.44
N LYS A 102 -7.84 -2.13 12.29
CA LYS A 102 -6.81 -3.16 12.53
C LYS A 102 -5.51 -2.82 11.78
N CYS A 103 -5.60 -2.25 10.58
CA CYS A 103 -4.45 -1.84 9.79
C CYS A 103 -4.17 -0.32 9.84
N HIS A 104 -4.71 0.40 10.83
CA HIS A 104 -4.35 1.80 11.09
C HIS A 104 -3.19 1.81 12.09
N ALA A 105 -2.22 2.70 11.89
CA ALA A 105 -1.09 2.87 12.79
C ALA A 105 -1.45 3.73 14.03
N GLY A 106 -2.65 3.50 14.56
CA GLY A 106 -3.17 4.15 15.75
C GLY A 106 -4.17 3.30 16.50
N TYR A 107 -4.56 3.78 17.67
CA TYR A 107 -5.51 3.15 18.58
C TYR A 107 -6.84 3.91 18.58
N GLY A 108 -7.96 3.18 18.69
CA GLY A 108 -9.26 3.75 19.02
C GLY A 108 -10.05 4.38 17.88
N MET A 109 -9.66 4.19 16.61
CA MET A 109 -10.41 4.76 15.47
C MET A 109 -11.72 4.00 15.22
N THR A 110 -12.78 4.47 15.86
CA THR A 110 -14.15 3.92 15.76
C THR A 110 -15.05 4.68 14.79
N ASP A 111 -14.72 5.94 14.49
CA ASP A 111 -15.35 6.81 13.49
C ASP A 111 -14.26 7.73 12.93
N PHE A 112 -14.09 7.76 11.61
CA PHE A 112 -13.01 8.50 10.95
C PHE A 112 -13.18 10.03 11.06
N LYS A 113 -14.43 10.52 11.13
CA LYS A 113 -14.73 11.96 11.17
C LYS A 113 -14.48 12.55 12.56
N THR A 114 -14.69 11.77 13.62
CA THR A 114 -14.50 12.23 15.00
C THR A 114 -13.20 11.74 15.63
N TYR A 115 -12.37 11.00 14.90
CA TYR A 115 -11.07 10.54 15.40
C TYR A 115 -10.13 11.74 15.60
N ASP A 116 -9.48 11.79 16.77
CA ASP A 116 -8.55 12.87 17.08
C ASP A 116 -7.17 12.60 16.49
N PHE A 117 -6.98 13.05 15.23
CA PHE A 117 -5.69 12.99 14.54
C PHE A 117 -4.62 13.93 15.11
N ASN A 118 -4.93 14.74 16.12
CA ASN A 118 -3.96 15.62 16.79
C ASN A 118 -3.49 15.03 18.14
N ASN A 119 -4.11 13.96 18.63
CA ASN A 119 -3.68 13.29 19.84
C ASN A 119 -2.57 12.28 19.54
N ALA A 120 -1.33 12.67 19.82
CA ALA A 120 -0.15 11.82 19.64
C ALA A 120 -0.16 10.56 20.52
N GLU A 121 -0.89 10.53 21.64
CA GLU A 121 -0.98 9.35 22.50
C GLU A 121 -1.69 8.18 21.80
N ASN A 122 -2.49 8.47 20.78
CA ASN A 122 -3.18 7.45 19.99
C ASN A 122 -2.30 6.83 18.90
N ILE A 123 -1.05 7.26 18.71
CA ILE A 123 -0.11 6.65 17.77
C ILE A 123 0.27 5.25 18.26
N ASP A 124 0.21 4.27 17.35
CA ASP A 124 0.71 2.92 17.59
C ASP A 124 2.17 2.84 17.16
N CYS A 125 3.09 3.15 18.08
CA CYS A 125 4.52 3.05 17.80
C CYS A 125 4.98 1.58 17.62
N LEU A 126 4.26 0.62 18.20
CA LEU A 126 4.71 -0.77 18.31
C LEU A 126 4.46 -1.57 17.04
N VAL A 127 3.42 -1.24 16.26
CA VAL A 127 3.08 -1.97 15.02
C VAL A 127 4.23 -1.99 14.02
N CYS A 128 4.99 -0.90 13.94
CA CYS A 128 6.14 -0.77 13.04
C CYS A 128 7.46 -1.17 13.69
N HIS A 129 7.58 -1.05 15.02
CA HIS A 129 8.88 -1.14 15.71
C HIS A 129 9.06 -2.37 16.61
N ASP A 130 8.05 -3.24 16.76
CA ASP A 130 8.22 -4.51 17.48
C ASP A 130 9.26 -5.41 16.80
N THR A 131 10.31 -5.80 17.53
CA THR A 131 11.31 -6.78 17.05
C THR A 131 11.15 -8.17 17.68
N THR A 132 10.11 -8.35 18.51
CA THR A 132 9.93 -9.56 19.34
C THR A 132 8.98 -10.56 18.71
N GLY A 133 8.21 -10.17 17.69
CA GLY A 133 7.16 -10.98 17.07
C GLY A 133 5.98 -11.26 18.00
N ASN A 134 5.79 -10.46 19.05
CA ASN A 134 4.71 -10.63 20.04
C ASN A 134 3.68 -9.52 20.01
N TYR A 135 3.83 -8.52 19.14
CA TYR A 135 2.85 -7.48 18.93
C TYR A 135 1.97 -7.75 17.71
N ALA A 136 0.65 -7.75 17.91
CA ALA A 136 -0.32 -7.81 16.84
C ALA A 136 -1.59 -7.08 17.24
N LYS A 137 -2.23 -6.42 16.27
CA LYS A 137 -3.52 -5.73 16.43
C LYS A 137 -4.66 -6.70 16.25
N ASP A 138 -5.69 -6.57 17.09
CA ASP A 138 -6.85 -7.45 17.04
C ASP A 138 -7.84 -6.99 15.94
N THR A 139 -8.67 -7.93 15.51
CA THR A 139 -9.69 -7.67 14.50
C THR A 139 -10.92 -7.08 15.18
N ASN A 140 -11.52 -6.08 14.55
CA ASN A 140 -12.76 -5.47 15.02
C ASN A 140 -12.67 -4.72 16.37
N THR A 141 -11.46 -4.34 16.78
CA THR A 141 -11.18 -3.61 18.03
C THR A 141 -10.66 -2.20 17.77
N ALA A 142 -10.95 -1.59 16.60
CA ALA A 142 -10.53 -0.21 16.31
C ALA A 142 -9.02 0.03 16.42
N GLY A 143 -8.20 -1.00 16.14
CA GLY A 143 -6.75 -0.92 16.17
C GLY A 143 -6.12 -1.26 17.52
N TYR A 144 -6.87 -1.67 18.54
CA TYR A 144 -6.27 -2.12 19.79
C TYR A 144 -5.53 -3.47 19.63
N PRO A 145 -4.45 -3.71 20.40
CA PRO A 145 -3.70 -4.96 20.40
C PRO A 145 -4.55 -6.17 20.79
N THR A 146 -4.12 -7.37 20.37
CA THR A 146 -4.67 -8.64 20.88
C THR A 146 -4.42 -8.78 22.38
N ALA A 147 -5.22 -9.59 23.08
CA ALA A 147 -5.00 -9.88 24.51
C ALA A 147 -3.56 -10.37 24.80
N ARG A 148 -3.03 -11.24 23.92
CA ARG A 148 -1.63 -11.71 23.99
C ARG A 148 -0.61 -10.57 23.92
N ALA A 149 -0.83 -9.59 23.04
CA ALA A 149 0.03 -8.43 22.90
C ALA A 149 -0.12 -7.47 24.08
N MET A 150 -1.34 -7.28 24.59
CA MET A 150 -1.64 -6.50 25.80
C MET A 150 -0.82 -6.99 27.01
N ASP A 151 -0.80 -8.30 27.25
CA ASP A 151 -0.02 -8.91 28.35
C ASP A 151 1.51 -8.77 28.20
N ARG A 152 1.97 -8.33 27.03
CA ARG A 152 3.40 -8.27 26.65
C ARG A 152 3.86 -6.86 26.28
N LEU A 153 3.03 -5.82 26.49
CA LEU A 153 3.36 -4.46 26.08
C LEU A 153 4.70 -3.97 26.65
N LEU A 154 5.01 -4.25 27.92
CA LEU A 154 6.30 -3.91 28.50
C LEU A 154 7.45 -4.57 27.74
N MET A 155 7.35 -5.87 27.49
CA MET A 155 8.39 -6.66 26.82
C MET A 155 8.61 -6.17 25.38
N VAL A 156 7.52 -5.94 24.64
CA VAL A 156 7.57 -5.39 23.28
C VAL A 156 8.22 -4.00 23.30
N ALA A 157 7.72 -3.08 24.13
CA ALA A 157 8.19 -1.70 24.20
C ALA A 157 9.67 -1.57 24.60
N GLN A 158 10.18 -2.47 25.44
CA GLN A 158 11.59 -2.50 25.83
C GLN A 158 12.53 -3.04 24.75
N ASN A 159 11.99 -3.71 23.72
CA ASN A 159 12.74 -4.32 22.63
C ASN A 159 12.34 -3.73 21.26
N VAL A 160 11.86 -2.49 21.22
CA VAL A 160 11.59 -1.82 19.95
C VAL A 160 12.89 -1.56 19.18
N GLY A 161 12.80 -1.56 17.85
CA GLY A 161 13.95 -1.40 16.97
C GLY A 161 13.56 -0.98 15.55
N LYS A 162 14.49 -1.15 14.60
CA LYS A 162 14.21 -0.86 13.18
C LYS A 162 13.15 -1.84 12.65
N PRO A 163 12.18 -1.38 11.84
CA PRO A 163 11.18 -2.24 11.21
C PRO A 163 11.83 -3.30 10.32
N ASN A 164 11.22 -4.48 10.28
CA ASN A 164 11.49 -5.53 9.30
C ASN A 164 10.26 -5.79 8.40
N ARG A 165 10.34 -6.78 7.51
CA ARG A 165 9.24 -7.13 6.59
C ARG A 165 7.96 -7.54 7.32
N ASP A 166 8.06 -8.24 8.45
CA ASP A 166 6.90 -8.68 9.24
C ASP A 166 6.12 -7.50 9.82
N ASN A 167 6.80 -6.43 10.27
CA ASN A 167 6.16 -5.23 10.78
C ASN A 167 5.24 -4.58 9.73
N CYS A 168 5.76 -4.35 8.52
CA CYS A 168 4.99 -3.83 7.39
C CYS A 168 3.90 -4.85 6.96
N GLY A 169 4.27 -6.13 6.97
CA GLY A 169 3.46 -7.27 6.57
C GLY A 169 2.18 -7.45 7.35
N GLN A 170 2.15 -7.10 8.64
CA GLN A 170 0.94 -7.16 9.48
C GLN A 170 -0.28 -6.48 8.84
N CYS A 171 -0.03 -5.45 8.04
CA CYS A 171 -1.05 -4.70 7.31
C CYS A 171 -1.01 -4.92 5.79
N HIS A 172 0.19 -4.97 5.19
CA HIS A 172 0.33 -4.97 3.74
C HIS A 172 0.10 -6.33 3.09
N PHE A 173 0.38 -7.44 3.81
CA PHE A 173 0.12 -8.81 3.33
C PHE A 173 -1.37 -9.18 3.47
N PHE A 174 -2.07 -8.60 4.45
CA PHE A 174 -3.43 -9.02 4.87
C PHE A 174 -4.55 -8.03 4.50
N GLY A 175 -4.53 -7.49 3.28
CA GLY A 175 -5.56 -6.57 2.77
C GLY A 175 -6.81 -7.28 2.21
N GLY A 176 -7.96 -6.60 2.15
CA GLY A 176 -9.15 -7.15 1.45
C GLY A 176 -9.83 -8.35 2.15
N GLY A 177 -9.47 -8.62 3.41
CA GLY A 177 -10.10 -9.63 4.26
C GLY A 177 -9.32 -10.93 4.43
N GLY A 178 -8.04 -10.97 4.02
CA GLY A 178 -7.16 -12.13 4.22
C GLY A 178 -5.76 -11.89 3.66
N ASP A 179 -4.90 -12.89 3.80
CA ASP A 179 -3.56 -12.94 3.21
C ASP A 179 -3.61 -13.03 1.69
N ALA A 180 -2.69 -12.37 0.98
CA ALA A 180 -2.58 -12.32 -0.48
C ALA A 180 -3.82 -11.81 -1.26
N ILE A 181 -4.94 -11.50 -0.61
CA ILE A 181 -6.22 -11.21 -1.29
C ILE A 181 -6.14 -9.95 -2.17
N LYS A 182 -5.43 -8.91 -1.72
CA LYS A 182 -5.52 -7.57 -2.29
C LYS A 182 -4.38 -7.21 -3.26
N HIS A 183 -3.13 -7.14 -2.80
CA HIS A 183 -2.01 -6.64 -3.64
C HIS A 183 -1.55 -7.69 -4.66
N GLY A 184 -1.54 -8.97 -4.31
CA GLY A 184 -1.15 -10.07 -5.19
C GLY A 184 0.37 -10.21 -5.40
N ASP A 185 1.14 -9.14 -5.24
CA ASP A 185 2.62 -9.15 -5.21
C ASP A 185 3.21 -9.01 -3.80
N LEU A 186 2.36 -8.97 -2.77
CA LEU A 186 2.75 -8.95 -1.36
C LEU A 186 1.82 -9.85 -0.54
N ASP A 187 2.40 -10.85 0.12
CA ASP A 187 1.72 -11.84 0.96
C ASP A 187 2.65 -12.36 2.07
N SER A 188 2.14 -13.21 2.96
CA SER A 188 2.91 -13.68 4.14
C SER A 188 4.21 -14.42 3.81
N THR A 189 4.41 -14.92 2.59
CA THR A 189 5.68 -15.55 2.19
C THR A 189 6.82 -14.54 2.08
N MET A 190 6.51 -13.24 1.97
CA MET A 190 7.49 -12.15 1.97
C MET A 190 8.17 -11.92 3.32
N SER A 191 7.74 -12.60 4.38
CA SER A 191 8.49 -12.62 5.65
C SER A 191 9.91 -13.17 5.46
N TYR A 192 10.01 -14.29 4.74
CA TYR A 192 11.25 -15.05 4.51
C TYR A 192 11.25 -15.62 3.08
N PRO A 193 11.25 -14.76 2.04
CA PRO A 193 11.13 -15.23 0.67
C PRO A 193 12.46 -15.83 0.20
N ASP A 194 12.39 -16.74 -0.76
CA ASP A 194 13.57 -17.18 -1.50
C ASP A 194 13.81 -16.31 -2.75
N LYS A 195 14.92 -16.57 -3.43
CA LYS A 195 15.31 -15.89 -4.67
C LYS A 195 14.29 -16.01 -5.82
N ASN A 196 13.60 -17.14 -5.93
CA ASN A 196 12.64 -17.37 -7.02
C ASN A 196 11.37 -16.54 -6.81
N LEU A 197 10.97 -16.37 -5.55
CA LEU A 197 9.87 -15.50 -5.17
C LEU A 197 10.22 -14.03 -5.41
N TYR A 198 11.31 -13.53 -4.80
CA TYR A 198 11.70 -12.13 -4.92
C TYR A 198 13.19 -11.87 -4.66
N VAL A 199 13.94 -11.48 -5.70
CA VAL A 199 15.41 -11.33 -5.62
C VAL A 199 15.91 -10.26 -4.66
N HIS A 200 15.13 -9.20 -4.38
CA HIS A 200 15.56 -8.12 -3.50
C HIS A 200 15.35 -8.47 -2.03
N MET A 201 14.29 -9.20 -1.69
CA MET A 201 13.98 -9.59 -0.30
C MET A 201 14.45 -11.01 0.03
N ASP A 202 15.05 -11.73 -0.92
CA ASP A 202 15.60 -13.07 -0.76
C ASP A 202 16.44 -13.19 0.51
N LEU A 203 15.99 -14.05 1.44
CA LEU A 203 16.58 -14.21 2.77
C LEU A 203 18.05 -14.65 2.72
N GLU A 204 18.41 -15.49 1.74
CA GLU A 204 19.78 -16.01 1.58
C GLU A 204 20.64 -15.11 0.68
N GLY A 205 20.06 -14.04 0.15
CA GLY A 205 20.66 -13.13 -0.81
C GLY A 205 20.76 -11.70 -0.28
N ASN A 206 20.00 -10.79 -0.90
CA ASN A 206 20.04 -9.37 -0.57
C ASN A 206 19.34 -9.04 0.76
N ASP A 207 18.37 -9.87 1.18
CA ASP A 207 17.58 -9.77 2.42
C ASP A 207 17.07 -8.35 2.74
N PHE A 208 16.63 -7.59 1.73
CA PHE A 208 16.15 -6.24 1.96
C PHE A 208 14.93 -6.22 2.88
N SER A 209 14.94 -5.29 3.83
CA SER A 209 13.72 -4.84 4.50
C SER A 209 12.94 -3.91 3.58
N CYS A 210 11.67 -3.63 3.91
CA CYS A 210 10.85 -2.74 3.08
C CYS A 210 11.45 -1.33 2.97
N ILE A 211 12.07 -0.84 4.05
CA ILE A 211 12.59 0.52 4.15
C ILE A 211 13.91 0.74 3.38
N GLU A 212 14.54 -0.32 2.86
CA GLU A 212 15.71 -0.19 1.97
C GLU A 212 15.31 0.48 0.64
N CYS A 213 14.14 0.14 0.09
CA CYS A 213 13.59 0.78 -1.10
C CYS A 213 12.59 1.89 -0.73
N HIS A 214 11.73 1.65 0.26
CA HIS A 214 10.80 2.66 0.78
C HIS A 214 11.52 3.59 1.77
N GLN A 215 12.52 4.30 1.26
CA GLN A 215 13.33 5.23 2.03
C GLN A 215 12.42 6.18 2.81
N THR A 216 12.72 6.31 4.09
CA THR A 216 11.85 7.01 5.05
C THR A 216 12.68 8.08 5.74
N GLU A 217 12.25 9.33 5.58
CA GLU A 217 12.78 10.49 6.28
C GLU A 217 11.62 11.12 7.07
N ASP A 218 11.86 11.52 8.32
CA ASP A 218 10.84 12.12 9.19
C ASP A 218 9.52 11.31 9.22
N HIS A 219 9.62 9.98 9.27
CA HIS A 219 8.47 9.05 9.21
C HIS A 219 7.57 9.17 7.96
N MET A 220 8.04 9.86 6.92
CA MET A 220 7.38 9.96 5.62
C MET A 220 7.88 8.83 4.71
N ILE A 221 7.15 7.72 4.76
CA ILE A 221 7.45 6.53 3.94
C ILE A 221 7.05 6.81 2.48
N THR A 222 7.99 6.67 1.54
CA THR A 222 7.75 6.79 0.10
C THR A 222 7.00 5.57 -0.46
N GLY A 223 6.59 5.63 -1.74
CA GLY A 223 5.85 4.58 -2.43
C GLY A 223 4.34 4.76 -2.42
N ASN A 224 3.83 5.80 -3.08
CA ASN A 224 2.38 6.02 -3.16
C ASN A 224 1.67 4.89 -3.93
N SER A 225 0.53 4.45 -3.41
CA SER A 225 -0.32 3.42 -4.03
C SER A 225 -1.33 4.05 -4.98
N LEU A 226 -1.48 3.50 -6.19
CA LEU A 226 -2.51 3.93 -7.15
C LEU A 226 -3.93 3.91 -6.57
N GLY A 227 -4.25 2.94 -5.70
CA GLY A 227 -5.62 2.74 -5.21
C GLY A 227 -6.09 3.74 -4.15
N VAL A 228 -5.17 4.43 -3.45
CA VAL A 228 -5.50 5.39 -2.39
C VAL A 228 -4.77 6.72 -2.55
N SER A 229 -3.67 6.72 -3.29
CA SER A 229 -2.87 7.88 -3.61
C SER A 229 -2.58 8.00 -5.12
N PRO A 230 -3.61 8.01 -5.99
CA PRO A 230 -3.43 8.05 -7.44
C PRO A 230 -2.76 9.35 -7.94
N GLY A 231 -2.88 10.46 -7.19
CA GLY A 231 -2.16 11.71 -7.47
C GLY A 231 -0.82 11.82 -6.72
N GLY A 232 -0.35 10.73 -6.13
CA GLY A 232 0.90 10.66 -5.39
C GLY A 232 2.12 10.93 -6.29
N LYS A 233 3.20 11.40 -5.68
CA LYS A 233 4.43 11.81 -6.39
C LYS A 233 5.69 11.12 -5.89
N THR A 234 5.63 10.46 -4.74
CA THR A 234 6.81 9.83 -4.12
C THR A 234 6.91 8.36 -4.56
N HIS A 235 6.85 8.10 -5.86
CA HIS A 235 7.03 6.76 -6.39
C HIS A 235 8.52 6.38 -6.35
N PHE A 236 8.81 5.10 -6.07
CA PHE A 236 10.14 4.54 -6.21
C PHE A 236 10.40 4.14 -7.67
N ASP A 237 11.62 4.39 -8.15
CA ASP A 237 12.10 3.91 -9.45
C ASP A 237 13.28 2.93 -9.28
N CYS A 238 13.32 1.89 -10.12
CA CYS A 238 14.42 0.95 -10.16
C CYS A 238 15.77 1.64 -10.42
N THR A 239 15.74 2.79 -11.11
CA THR A 239 16.94 3.55 -11.45
C THR A 239 17.62 4.24 -10.25
N GLU A 240 17.02 4.20 -9.07
CA GLU A 240 17.67 4.69 -7.83
C GLU A 240 18.85 3.79 -7.41
N CYS A 241 18.84 2.51 -7.81
CA CYS A 241 19.93 1.56 -7.54
C CYS A 241 20.58 0.98 -8.80
N HIS A 242 19.86 0.98 -9.92
CA HIS A 242 20.31 0.41 -11.19
C HIS A 242 20.56 1.51 -12.22
N GLU A 243 21.62 1.37 -13.02
CA GLU A 243 21.80 2.27 -14.17
C GLU A 243 20.68 2.04 -15.20
N SER A 244 20.37 3.05 -16.01
CA SER A 244 19.32 2.91 -17.04
C SER A 244 19.71 1.96 -18.18
N ASP A 245 21.01 1.74 -18.40
CA ASP A 245 21.60 0.92 -19.46
C ASP A 245 22.32 -0.33 -18.91
N VAL A 246 21.70 -1.01 -17.95
CA VAL A 246 22.24 -2.23 -17.29
C VAL A 246 22.35 -3.47 -18.17
N HIS A 247 21.74 -3.50 -19.35
CA HIS A 247 21.73 -4.70 -20.19
C HIS A 247 22.91 -4.71 -21.17
N PRO A 248 23.58 -5.86 -21.35
CA PRO A 248 24.58 -6.02 -22.41
C PRO A 248 24.01 -5.85 -23.82
N GLU A 249 22.74 -6.24 -24.02
CA GLU A 249 22.05 -6.08 -25.29
C GLU A 249 21.46 -4.68 -25.41
N SER A 250 22.05 -3.86 -26.29
CA SER A 250 21.62 -2.48 -26.55
C SER A 250 20.14 -2.35 -26.88
N ARG A 251 19.55 -3.36 -27.53
CA ARG A 251 18.11 -3.37 -27.84
C ARG A 251 17.26 -3.38 -26.58
N LEU A 252 17.67 -4.06 -25.51
CA LEU A 252 16.92 -4.06 -24.24
C LEU A 252 17.00 -2.70 -23.56
N ASN A 253 18.16 -2.05 -23.57
CA ASN A 253 18.29 -0.68 -23.04
C ASN A 253 17.38 0.30 -23.79
N ALA A 254 17.25 0.18 -25.11
CA ALA A 254 16.32 1.00 -25.88
C ALA A 254 14.83 0.77 -25.52
N HIS A 255 14.46 -0.38 -24.96
CA HIS A 255 13.09 -0.60 -24.50
C HIS A 255 12.76 0.17 -23.23
N VAL A 256 13.75 0.52 -22.41
CA VAL A 256 13.54 1.21 -21.12
C VAL A 256 12.89 2.59 -21.31
N ASP A 257 13.01 3.20 -22.49
CA ASP A 257 12.32 4.44 -22.86
C ASP A 257 10.79 4.28 -22.91
N THR A 258 10.30 3.07 -23.18
CA THR A 258 8.87 2.80 -23.44
C THR A 258 8.27 1.77 -22.48
N VAL A 259 9.07 0.84 -21.98
CA VAL A 259 8.65 -0.29 -21.15
C VAL A 259 9.31 -0.17 -19.79
N ALA A 260 8.51 -0.20 -18.73
CA ALA A 260 9.01 -0.14 -17.37
C ALA A 260 9.78 -1.42 -16.99
N CYS A 261 10.80 -1.30 -16.14
CA CYS A 261 11.59 -2.45 -15.66
C CYS A 261 10.68 -3.56 -15.08
N GLN A 262 9.66 -3.16 -14.31
CA GLN A 262 8.68 -4.06 -13.71
C GLN A 262 7.99 -4.96 -14.74
N THR A 263 7.71 -4.47 -15.94
CA THR A 263 7.01 -5.21 -16.99
C THR A 263 7.79 -6.45 -17.41
N CYS A 264 9.10 -6.33 -17.59
CA CYS A 264 9.97 -7.43 -17.99
C CYS A 264 10.40 -8.30 -16.80
N HIS A 265 10.63 -7.67 -15.65
CA HIS A 265 11.24 -8.33 -14.49
C HIS A 265 10.23 -8.94 -13.50
N ILE A 266 8.93 -8.71 -13.67
CA ILE A 266 7.86 -9.34 -12.89
C ILE A 266 6.93 -10.09 -13.86
N PRO A 267 7.35 -11.26 -14.36
CA PRO A 267 6.61 -11.98 -15.40
C PRO A 267 5.25 -12.49 -14.92
N THR A 268 5.14 -12.83 -13.63
CA THR A 268 3.92 -13.24 -12.94
C THR A 268 3.93 -12.74 -11.49
N PHE A 269 2.74 -12.58 -10.92
CA PHE A 269 2.53 -12.33 -9.48
C PHE A 269 1.63 -13.41 -8.87
N ALA A 270 1.36 -13.33 -7.56
CA ALA A 270 0.64 -14.37 -6.82
C ALA A 270 1.29 -15.76 -6.98
N LYS A 271 2.63 -15.79 -6.86
CA LYS A 271 3.45 -16.98 -7.12
C LYS A 271 3.18 -18.11 -6.12
N GLU A 272 3.13 -17.76 -4.84
CA GLU A 272 2.98 -18.74 -3.74
C GLU A 272 1.55 -18.83 -3.19
N LYS A 273 0.75 -17.78 -3.34
CA LYS A 273 -0.62 -17.71 -2.80
C LYS A 273 -1.57 -17.08 -3.79
N ALA A 274 -2.76 -17.67 -3.91
CA ALA A 274 -3.81 -17.15 -4.77
C ALA A 274 -4.30 -15.79 -4.29
N THR A 275 -4.57 -14.92 -5.25
CA THR A 275 -5.10 -13.59 -4.99
C THR A 275 -6.47 -13.44 -5.62
N LYS A 276 -7.32 -12.62 -5.01
CA LYS A 276 -8.67 -12.41 -5.53
C LYS A 276 -8.62 -11.51 -6.76
N VAL A 277 -9.24 -11.96 -7.84
CA VAL A 277 -9.36 -11.26 -9.13
C VAL A 277 -10.79 -10.87 -9.46
N TRP A 278 -11.77 -11.51 -8.82
CA TRP A 278 -13.20 -11.21 -8.99
C TRP A 278 -13.94 -11.22 -7.64
N TRP A 279 -14.87 -10.27 -7.44
CA TRP A 279 -15.80 -10.27 -6.31
C TRP A 279 -17.18 -9.72 -6.69
N ASP A 280 -18.18 -10.59 -6.75
CA ASP A 280 -19.57 -10.24 -7.01
C ASP A 280 -20.39 -10.18 -5.70
N TRP A 281 -20.61 -8.96 -5.21
CA TRP A 281 -21.47 -8.72 -4.04
C TRP A 281 -22.96 -8.89 -4.33
N SER A 282 -23.40 -8.91 -5.59
CA SER A 282 -24.82 -9.08 -5.94
C SER A 282 -25.37 -10.45 -5.55
N LYS A 283 -24.47 -11.43 -5.41
CA LYS A 283 -24.77 -12.79 -4.95
C LYS A 283 -24.81 -12.94 -3.44
N ALA A 284 -24.38 -11.92 -2.69
CA ALA A 284 -24.34 -12.03 -1.24
C ALA A 284 -25.76 -12.19 -0.67
N GLY A 285 -25.90 -13.01 0.37
CA GLY A 285 -27.18 -13.28 1.02
C GLY A 285 -27.95 -14.48 0.46
N GLU A 286 -27.57 -15.02 -0.70
CA GLU A 286 -28.15 -16.24 -1.26
C GLU A 286 -27.93 -17.44 -0.31
N GLU A 287 -28.95 -18.27 -0.11
CA GLU A 287 -28.77 -19.55 0.56
C GLU A 287 -28.24 -20.56 -0.46
N ARG A 288 -26.99 -20.99 -0.30
CA ARG A 288 -26.37 -22.06 -1.10
C ARG A 288 -26.10 -23.27 -0.21
N GLN A 289 -26.31 -24.47 -0.76
CA GLN A 289 -26.25 -25.71 0.01
C GLN A 289 -24.82 -26.22 0.26
N PHE A 290 -23.85 -25.76 -0.53
CA PHE A 290 -22.49 -26.29 -0.50
C PHE A 290 -21.47 -25.21 -0.19
N ASP A 291 -20.43 -25.61 0.54
CA ASP A 291 -19.23 -24.81 0.71
C ASP A 291 -18.35 -24.96 -0.54
N GLU A 292 -18.59 -24.11 -1.53
CA GLU A 292 -17.88 -24.14 -2.80
C GLU A 292 -16.46 -23.58 -2.62
N LYS A 293 -15.47 -24.37 -3.03
CA LYS A 293 -14.05 -24.00 -2.99
C LYS A 293 -13.38 -24.20 -4.34
N ASP A 294 -12.38 -23.38 -4.63
CA ASP A 294 -11.50 -23.57 -5.78
C ASP A 294 -10.41 -24.62 -5.51
N GLU A 295 -9.58 -24.88 -6.52
CA GLU A 295 -8.47 -25.82 -6.46
C GLU A 295 -7.38 -25.44 -5.43
N HIS A 296 -7.36 -24.18 -4.98
CA HIS A 296 -6.45 -23.67 -3.96
C HIS A 296 -7.10 -23.62 -2.56
N GLY A 297 -8.32 -24.13 -2.42
CA GLY A 297 -9.05 -24.20 -1.15
C GLY A 297 -9.72 -22.90 -0.71
N HIS A 298 -9.79 -21.87 -1.57
CA HIS A 298 -10.50 -20.63 -1.26
C HIS A 298 -12.00 -20.80 -1.50
N HIS A 299 -12.80 -20.25 -0.60
CA HIS A 299 -14.25 -20.19 -0.78
C HIS A 299 -14.61 -19.33 -2.00
N THR A 300 -15.22 -19.93 -3.01
CA THR A 300 -15.73 -19.23 -4.20
C THR A 300 -17.07 -18.55 -3.93
N TYR A 301 -17.76 -18.94 -2.85
CA TYR A 301 -18.93 -18.25 -2.35
C TYR A 301 -18.91 -18.16 -0.82
N VAL A 302 -19.27 -17.00 -0.27
CA VAL A 302 -19.54 -16.84 1.16
C VAL A 302 -20.77 -15.98 1.32
N LYS A 303 -21.80 -16.44 2.04
CA LYS A 303 -23.07 -15.70 2.22
C LYS A 303 -22.90 -14.22 2.59
N LYS A 304 -21.92 -13.93 3.46
CA LYS A 304 -21.59 -12.56 3.90
C LYS A 304 -20.96 -11.67 2.82
N LYS A 305 -20.45 -12.25 1.74
CA LYS A 305 -19.57 -11.60 0.78
C LYS A 305 -20.02 -11.76 -0.67
N GLY A 306 -20.78 -12.80 -1.01
CA GLY A 306 -21.14 -13.12 -2.38
C GLY A 306 -20.10 -14.06 -3.03
N GLU A 307 -19.99 -13.97 -4.35
CA GLU A 307 -19.15 -14.86 -5.16
C GLU A 307 -17.77 -14.25 -5.42
N MET A 308 -16.73 -15.07 -5.43
CA MET A 308 -15.34 -14.66 -5.53
C MET A 308 -14.58 -15.62 -6.44
N LYS A 309 -13.60 -15.10 -7.17
CA LYS A 309 -12.62 -15.92 -7.91
C LYS A 309 -11.21 -15.52 -7.50
N TYR A 310 -10.35 -16.53 -7.42
CA TYR A 310 -8.94 -16.40 -7.08
C TYR A 310 -8.11 -17.02 -8.20
N ASP A 311 -6.88 -16.56 -8.30
CA ASP A 311 -5.95 -17.04 -9.32
C ASP A 311 -4.50 -16.94 -8.80
N MET A 312 -3.61 -17.75 -9.37
CA MET A 312 -2.20 -17.88 -9.02
C MET A 312 -1.32 -17.75 -10.26
N ASN A 313 -0.06 -17.35 -10.07
CA ASN A 313 0.91 -17.20 -11.17
C ASN A 313 0.38 -16.33 -12.33
N ILE A 314 -0.29 -15.24 -11.97
CA ILE A 314 -1.06 -14.43 -12.91
C ILE A 314 -0.12 -13.58 -13.75
N VAL A 315 -0.30 -13.60 -15.07
CA VAL A 315 0.36 -12.66 -15.99
C VAL A 315 -0.28 -11.27 -15.82
N PRO A 316 0.49 -10.20 -15.54
CA PRO A 316 -0.06 -8.87 -15.37
C PRO A 316 -0.79 -8.35 -16.61
N THR A 317 -1.77 -7.48 -16.39
CA THR A 317 -2.30 -6.63 -17.46
C THR A 317 -1.35 -5.46 -17.68
N TYR A 318 -0.96 -5.22 -18.93
CA TYR A 318 -0.04 -4.14 -19.29
C TYR A 318 -0.80 -2.89 -19.73
N LYS A 319 -0.48 -1.74 -19.13
CA LYS A 319 -1.10 -0.44 -19.44
C LYS A 319 -0.06 0.67 -19.45
N TRP A 320 -0.32 1.71 -20.24
CA TRP A 320 0.40 2.97 -20.14
C TRP A 320 0.18 3.61 -18.77
N TYR A 321 1.26 4.09 -18.17
CA TYR A 321 1.25 4.80 -16.90
C TYR A 321 2.31 5.89 -16.88
N ASN A 322 1.90 7.13 -16.62
CA ASN A 322 2.75 8.32 -16.54
C ASN A 322 3.09 8.75 -15.10
N GLY A 323 2.88 7.85 -14.12
CA GLY A 323 3.05 8.17 -12.72
C GLY A 323 1.81 8.73 -12.04
N THR A 324 0.72 8.98 -12.76
CA THR A 324 -0.55 9.45 -12.16
C THR A 324 -1.73 8.54 -12.51
N GLY A 325 -2.72 8.52 -11.63
CA GLY A 325 -3.93 7.74 -11.78
C GLY A 325 -5.20 8.57 -11.72
N GLY A 326 -6.25 8.04 -12.33
CA GLY A 326 -7.62 8.46 -12.07
C GLY A 326 -8.23 7.61 -10.96
N ALA A 327 -9.26 8.13 -10.32
CA ALA A 327 -10.01 7.39 -9.30
C ALA A 327 -11.47 7.83 -9.24
N TYR A 328 -12.34 6.89 -8.90
CA TYR A 328 -13.72 7.19 -8.57
C TYR A 328 -13.78 8.02 -7.29
N LEU A 329 -14.28 9.25 -7.42
CA LEU A 329 -14.50 10.13 -6.28
C LEU A 329 -15.87 9.83 -5.66
N ARG A 330 -15.92 9.72 -4.34
CA ARG A 330 -17.15 9.43 -3.59
C ARG A 330 -18.28 10.40 -3.97
N GLY A 331 -19.42 9.86 -4.37
CA GLY A 331 -20.59 10.64 -4.79
C GLY A 331 -20.58 11.06 -6.26
N ALA A 332 -19.53 10.76 -7.01
CA ALA A 332 -19.53 10.93 -8.46
C ALA A 332 -20.60 10.04 -9.10
N LYS A 333 -21.17 10.52 -10.20
CA LYS A 333 -22.14 9.73 -10.96
C LYS A 333 -21.43 8.63 -11.75
N ILE A 334 -22.08 7.49 -11.86
CA ILE A 334 -21.69 6.36 -12.71
C ILE A 334 -22.69 6.19 -13.84
N ASP A 335 -22.25 5.48 -14.87
CA ASP A 335 -23.12 4.82 -15.83
C ASP A 335 -23.16 3.33 -15.45
N GLU A 336 -24.35 2.81 -15.14
CA GLU A 336 -24.54 1.42 -14.70
C GLU A 336 -24.40 0.39 -15.82
N ASP A 337 -24.49 0.81 -17.09
CA ASP A 337 -24.33 -0.06 -18.26
C ASP A 337 -22.85 -0.22 -18.66
N GLU A 338 -21.96 0.60 -18.08
CA GLU A 338 -20.52 0.58 -18.31
C GLU A 338 -19.76 0.05 -17.08
N VAL A 339 -18.55 -0.47 -17.30
CA VAL A 339 -17.69 -0.91 -16.19
C VAL A 339 -17.08 0.31 -15.49
N VAL A 340 -17.42 0.51 -14.22
CA VAL A 340 -16.96 1.66 -13.44
C VAL A 340 -15.51 1.47 -12.98
N LYS A 341 -14.62 2.39 -13.39
CA LYS A 341 -13.21 2.37 -12.98
C LYS A 341 -13.03 3.03 -11.61
N ILE A 342 -12.62 2.24 -10.62
CA ILE A 342 -12.44 2.71 -9.23
C ILE A 342 -11.09 3.39 -9.04
N ALA A 343 -10.03 2.80 -9.58
CA ALA A 343 -8.69 3.38 -9.66
C ALA A 343 -8.02 2.81 -10.91
N TYR A 344 -7.40 3.66 -11.73
CA TYR A 344 -6.87 3.28 -13.04
C TYR A 344 -5.64 4.13 -13.41
N PRO A 345 -4.66 3.56 -14.12
CA PRO A 345 -3.50 4.30 -14.60
C PRO A 345 -3.90 5.32 -15.67
N LEU A 346 -3.22 6.47 -15.69
CA LEU A 346 -3.31 7.47 -16.76
C LEU A 346 -2.04 7.45 -17.61
N GLY A 347 -2.17 7.90 -18.85
CA GLY A 347 -1.12 7.89 -19.85
C GLY A 347 -1.56 7.11 -21.09
N ASP A 348 -0.92 7.40 -22.21
CA ASP A 348 -1.13 6.70 -23.47
C ASP A 348 0.16 6.71 -24.32
N MET A 349 0.13 6.09 -25.49
CA MET A 349 1.30 5.98 -26.37
C MET A 349 1.89 7.33 -26.82
N LYS A 350 1.12 8.42 -26.78
CA LYS A 350 1.56 9.77 -27.15
C LYS A 350 2.08 10.58 -25.96
N ASP A 351 1.93 10.08 -24.74
CA ASP A 351 2.38 10.74 -23.52
C ASP A 351 3.85 10.38 -23.25
N ASN A 352 4.77 11.32 -23.51
CA ASN A 352 6.22 11.13 -23.39
C ASN A 352 6.71 10.73 -21.99
N ASP A 353 5.91 10.96 -20.95
CA ASP A 353 6.24 10.53 -19.59
C ASP A 353 5.68 9.13 -19.27
N ALA A 354 4.80 8.58 -20.12
CA ALA A 354 4.20 7.27 -19.92
C ALA A 354 5.10 6.13 -20.39
N LYS A 355 5.17 5.07 -19.58
CA LYS A 355 5.71 3.76 -19.98
C LYS A 355 4.66 2.67 -19.81
N ILE A 356 4.90 1.50 -20.40
CA ILE A 356 4.06 0.31 -20.21
C ILE A 356 4.44 -0.35 -18.89
N TYR A 357 3.50 -0.38 -17.94
CA TYR A 357 3.65 -0.97 -16.61
C TYR A 357 2.73 -2.19 -16.40
N PRO A 358 3.10 -3.13 -15.50
CA PRO A 358 2.28 -4.27 -15.13
C PRO A 358 1.28 -3.93 -14.02
N PHE A 359 0.05 -4.42 -14.16
CA PHE A 359 -1.03 -4.23 -13.19
C PHE A 359 -1.74 -5.55 -12.89
N LYS A 360 -2.08 -5.74 -11.62
CA LYS A 360 -3.16 -6.62 -11.21
C LYS A 360 -4.49 -5.92 -11.48
N VAL A 361 -5.43 -6.66 -12.05
CA VAL A 361 -6.82 -6.24 -12.21
C VAL A 361 -7.69 -6.95 -11.18
N MET A 362 -8.39 -6.17 -10.37
CA MET A 362 -9.49 -6.65 -9.55
C MET A 362 -10.80 -6.18 -10.21
N ALA A 363 -11.67 -7.11 -10.58
CA ALA A 363 -12.99 -6.81 -11.11
C ALA A 363 -14.10 -7.32 -10.19
N GLY A 364 -15.34 -6.91 -10.40
CA GLY A 364 -16.44 -7.37 -9.58
C GLY A 364 -17.70 -6.53 -9.71
N LYS A 365 -18.70 -6.85 -8.88
CA LYS A 365 -19.95 -6.09 -8.78
C LYS A 365 -20.11 -5.57 -7.35
N GLN A 366 -20.44 -4.29 -7.22
CA GLN A 366 -20.71 -3.68 -5.91
C GLN A 366 -21.94 -2.77 -5.94
N ILE A 367 -22.46 -2.51 -4.75
CA ILE A 367 -23.71 -1.78 -4.56
C ILE A 367 -23.63 -0.31 -5.00
N TYR A 368 -24.68 0.17 -5.68
CA TYR A 368 -24.85 1.57 -6.07
C TYR A 368 -26.31 2.03 -5.86
N ASP A 369 -26.52 3.34 -5.77
CA ASP A 369 -27.84 3.96 -5.65
C ASP A 369 -28.46 4.16 -7.05
N THR A 370 -29.61 3.56 -7.33
CA THR A 370 -30.21 3.60 -8.67
C THR A 370 -30.85 4.94 -9.03
N LYS A 371 -31.06 5.84 -8.06
CA LYS A 371 -31.60 7.18 -8.30
C LYS A 371 -30.50 8.23 -8.38
N TYR A 372 -29.57 8.22 -7.43
CA TYR A 372 -28.46 9.17 -7.42
C TYR A 372 -27.32 8.76 -8.37
N LYS A 373 -27.33 7.51 -8.83
CA LYS A 373 -26.34 6.91 -9.73
C LYS A 373 -24.92 7.04 -9.19
N ASN A 374 -24.70 6.74 -7.90
CA ASN A 374 -23.36 6.71 -7.31
C ASN A 374 -23.13 5.38 -6.59
N LEU A 375 -21.89 4.92 -6.55
CA LEU A 375 -21.51 3.78 -5.71
C LEU A 375 -21.82 4.08 -4.24
N ILE A 376 -22.32 3.07 -3.53
CA ILE A 376 -22.71 3.18 -2.12
C ILE A 376 -21.55 2.70 -1.23
N THR A 377 -21.23 3.51 -0.23
CA THR A 377 -20.33 3.13 0.87
C THR A 377 -21.12 2.29 1.86
N ALA A 378 -21.22 0.97 1.67
CA ALA A 378 -22.04 0.12 2.54
C ALA A 378 -21.39 -0.14 3.91
N LYS A 379 -22.22 -0.18 4.97
CA LYS A 379 -21.80 -0.70 6.27
C LYS A 379 -21.83 -2.23 6.26
N LEU A 380 -20.66 -2.85 6.30
CA LEU A 380 -20.48 -4.30 6.22
C LEU A 380 -20.35 -4.95 7.59
N ALA A 381 -19.52 -4.35 8.46
CA ALA A 381 -19.16 -4.93 9.74
C ALA A 381 -19.94 -4.34 10.92
N ASN A 382 -19.84 -5.00 12.07
CA ASN A 382 -20.42 -4.58 13.35
C ASN A 382 -21.96 -4.54 13.36
N GLU A 383 -22.53 -3.99 14.42
CA GLU A 383 -23.97 -3.81 14.59
C GLU A 383 -24.59 -3.05 13.42
N GLY A 384 -25.68 -3.56 12.86
CA GLY A 384 -26.32 -2.99 11.68
C GLY A 384 -25.60 -3.26 10.35
N GLY A 385 -24.45 -3.92 10.39
CA GLY A 385 -23.66 -4.24 9.20
C GLY A 385 -24.21 -5.44 8.44
N TYR A 386 -24.02 -5.43 7.12
CA TYR A 386 -24.48 -6.48 6.21
C TYR A 386 -24.06 -7.89 6.63
N TRP A 387 -22.85 -8.08 7.17
CA TRP A 387 -22.32 -9.39 7.56
C TRP A 387 -23.06 -10.06 8.73
N LYS A 388 -23.91 -9.31 9.45
CA LYS A 388 -24.76 -9.81 10.52
C LYS A 388 -26.22 -9.89 10.09
N ASP A 389 -26.71 -8.81 9.49
CA ASP A 389 -28.14 -8.62 9.28
C ASP A 389 -28.60 -9.09 7.89
N PHE A 390 -27.67 -9.24 6.93
CA PHE A 390 -27.95 -9.58 5.53
C PHE A 390 -29.00 -8.67 4.87
N ASP A 391 -29.03 -7.40 5.27
CA ASP A 391 -29.94 -6.37 4.77
C ASP A 391 -29.13 -5.27 4.06
N TRP A 392 -29.24 -5.24 2.73
CA TRP A 392 -28.56 -4.24 1.90
C TRP A 392 -29.14 -2.84 2.04
N ASP A 393 -30.45 -2.67 2.25
CA ASP A 393 -31.05 -1.34 2.47
C ASP A 393 -30.53 -0.71 3.75
N LYS A 394 -30.51 -1.49 4.84
CA LYS A 394 -29.97 -1.07 6.13
C LYS A 394 -28.48 -0.75 6.02
N ALA A 395 -27.69 -1.62 5.39
CA ALA A 395 -26.26 -1.43 5.19
C ALA A 395 -25.95 -0.17 4.36
N ALA A 396 -26.70 0.05 3.27
CA ALA A 396 -26.59 1.22 2.41
C ALA A 396 -26.95 2.52 3.14
N ARG A 397 -28.04 2.51 3.91
CA ARG A 397 -28.50 3.67 4.69
C ARG A 397 -27.50 4.08 5.76
N LEU A 398 -27.01 3.12 6.55
CA LEU A 398 -26.04 3.38 7.61
C LEU A 398 -24.71 3.85 7.06
N GLY A 399 -24.21 3.19 6.01
CA GLY A 399 -22.92 3.52 5.43
C GLY A 399 -22.95 4.84 4.63
N SER A 400 -24.03 5.17 3.92
CA SER A 400 -24.19 6.47 3.25
C SER A 400 -24.28 7.60 4.27
N LYS A 401 -24.99 7.40 5.40
CA LYS A 401 -24.99 8.35 6.51
C LYS A 401 -23.57 8.58 7.06
N ALA A 402 -22.82 7.50 7.30
CA ALA A 402 -21.45 7.59 7.79
C ALA A 402 -20.54 8.35 6.81
N SER A 403 -20.69 8.14 5.50
CA SER A 403 -19.89 8.81 4.49
C SER A 403 -20.38 10.22 4.13
N GLY A 404 -21.56 10.62 4.58
CA GLY A 404 -22.17 11.93 4.32
C GLY A 404 -22.88 12.02 2.96
N LEU A 405 -23.22 10.89 2.35
CA LEU A 405 -23.96 10.82 1.08
C LEU A 405 -25.46 10.57 1.31
N PRO A 406 -26.33 11.09 0.44
CA PRO A 406 -27.73 10.72 0.45
C PRO A 406 -27.92 9.28 -0.06
N TYR A 407 -28.94 8.60 0.45
CA TYR A 407 -29.39 7.29 -0.04
C TYR A 407 -30.87 7.36 -0.36
N SER A 408 -31.26 6.92 -1.55
CA SER A 408 -32.62 7.04 -2.08
C SER A 408 -33.59 6.00 -1.56
N GLY A 409 -33.10 4.97 -0.87
CA GLY A 409 -33.88 3.78 -0.52
C GLY A 409 -33.97 2.76 -1.65
N LYS A 410 -33.22 2.96 -2.75
CA LYS A 410 -33.14 2.02 -3.87
C LYS A 410 -31.68 1.78 -4.22
N TYR A 411 -31.34 0.51 -4.42
CA TYR A 411 -30.00 0.09 -4.80
C TYR A 411 -30.02 -0.93 -5.94
N GLY A 412 -28.88 -1.05 -6.59
CA GLY A 412 -28.55 -2.10 -7.56
C GLY A 412 -27.08 -2.49 -7.42
N PHE A 413 -26.58 -3.30 -8.34
CA PHE A 413 -25.16 -3.67 -8.40
C PHE A 413 -24.60 -3.31 -9.77
N ALA A 414 -23.45 -2.63 -9.79
CA ALA A 414 -22.77 -2.21 -11.00
C ALA A 414 -21.41 -2.91 -11.09
N GLU A 415 -20.97 -3.18 -12.32
CA GLU A 415 -19.64 -3.74 -12.58
C GLU A 415 -18.57 -2.69 -12.33
N THR A 416 -17.46 -3.14 -11.74
CA THR A 416 -16.35 -2.29 -11.33
C THR A 416 -15.03 -2.95 -11.63
N ILE A 417 -14.03 -2.13 -11.90
CA ILE A 417 -12.65 -2.55 -12.10
C ILE A 417 -11.71 -1.64 -11.31
N MET A 418 -10.64 -2.22 -10.76
CA MET A 418 -9.61 -1.51 -10.02
C MET A 418 -8.24 -2.08 -10.38
N TYR A 419 -7.33 -1.19 -10.78
CA TYR A 419 -5.97 -1.54 -11.14
C TYR A 419 -5.04 -1.35 -9.93
N TRP A 420 -4.17 -2.33 -9.71
CA TRP A 420 -3.14 -2.34 -8.67
C TRP A 420 -1.79 -2.48 -9.35
N ARG A 421 -0.89 -1.52 -9.13
CA ARG A 421 0.48 -1.62 -9.66
C ARG A 421 1.17 -2.85 -9.08
N ILE A 422 1.86 -3.61 -9.93
CA ILE A 422 2.75 -4.69 -9.52
C ILE A 422 4.17 -4.14 -9.47
N ASN A 423 4.80 -4.18 -8.29
CA ASN A 423 6.15 -3.64 -8.08
C ASN A 423 7.08 -4.62 -7.35
N HIS A 424 6.54 -5.64 -6.70
CA HIS A 424 7.29 -6.67 -5.97
C HIS A 424 7.30 -7.99 -6.73
N MET A 425 7.95 -9.03 -6.18
CA MET A 425 8.14 -10.33 -6.84
C MET A 425 9.01 -10.26 -8.11
N VAL A 426 9.93 -9.30 -8.20
CA VAL A 426 11.00 -9.27 -9.21
C VAL A 426 11.70 -10.63 -9.24
N ALA A 427 11.62 -11.28 -10.39
CA ALA A 427 12.15 -12.61 -10.62
C ALA A 427 13.66 -12.56 -10.90
N PRO A 428 14.37 -13.70 -10.76
CA PRO A 428 15.73 -13.84 -11.27
C PRO A 428 15.82 -13.41 -12.74
N LYS A 429 16.96 -12.83 -13.14
CA LYS A 429 17.16 -12.30 -14.50
C LYS A 429 16.94 -13.34 -15.61
N GLU A 430 17.19 -14.62 -15.30
CA GLU A 430 16.98 -15.75 -16.21
C GLU A 430 15.49 -16.02 -16.50
N GLN A 431 14.59 -15.49 -15.67
CA GLN A 431 13.14 -15.60 -15.80
C GLN A 431 12.48 -14.28 -16.26
N ALA A 432 13.27 -13.24 -16.51
CA ALA A 432 12.76 -12.01 -17.09
C ALA A 432 12.20 -12.27 -18.49
N LEU A 433 11.20 -11.47 -18.89
CA LEU A 433 10.60 -11.60 -20.21
C LEU A 433 11.64 -11.42 -21.31
N SER A 434 11.61 -12.34 -22.27
CA SER A 434 12.42 -12.32 -23.48
C SER A 434 11.67 -11.65 -24.63
N CYS A 435 12.33 -11.46 -25.76
CA CYS A 435 11.74 -10.83 -26.95
C CYS A 435 10.41 -11.50 -27.35
N LEU A 436 10.38 -12.83 -27.39
CA LEU A 436 9.24 -13.59 -27.89
C LEU A 436 8.09 -13.67 -26.87
N ASP A 437 8.32 -13.32 -25.61
CA ASP A 437 7.23 -13.15 -24.64
C ASP A 437 6.29 -12.00 -25.04
N CYS A 438 6.80 -10.99 -25.75
CA CYS A 438 5.98 -9.86 -26.22
C CYS A 438 5.67 -9.95 -27.72
N HIS A 439 6.64 -10.38 -28.52
CA HIS A 439 6.60 -10.32 -29.99
C HIS A 439 6.37 -11.68 -30.66
N GLY A 440 6.24 -12.75 -29.88
CA GLY A 440 5.90 -14.08 -30.41
C GLY A 440 4.42 -14.21 -30.77
N ASP A 441 4.06 -15.33 -31.40
CA ASP A 441 2.69 -15.61 -31.85
C ASP A 441 1.65 -15.58 -30.71
N ASN A 442 2.08 -15.91 -29.49
CA ASN A 442 1.28 -15.83 -28.26
C ASN A 442 1.83 -14.73 -27.32
N GLY A 443 2.23 -13.60 -27.90
CA GLY A 443 2.79 -12.47 -27.17
C GLY A 443 1.84 -11.90 -26.11
N ARG A 444 2.40 -11.47 -24.99
CA ARG A 444 1.68 -10.94 -23.81
C ARG A 444 1.10 -9.53 -24.02
N MET A 445 1.55 -8.81 -25.06
CA MET A 445 1.16 -7.43 -25.32
C MET A 445 -0.06 -7.37 -26.24
N ASP A 446 -1.17 -6.81 -25.74
CA ASP A 446 -2.26 -6.39 -26.62
C ASP A 446 -1.86 -5.07 -27.31
N TRP A 447 -1.17 -5.21 -28.44
CA TRP A 447 -0.65 -4.09 -29.22
C TRP A 447 -1.75 -3.08 -29.59
N LYS A 448 -2.94 -3.56 -29.96
CA LYS A 448 -4.05 -2.68 -30.37
C LYS A 448 -4.59 -1.90 -29.20
N GLU A 449 -4.77 -2.56 -28.05
CA GLU A 449 -5.23 -1.89 -26.83
C GLU A 449 -4.20 -0.86 -26.32
N LEU A 450 -2.91 -1.12 -26.53
CA LEU A 450 -1.81 -0.18 -26.23
C LEU A 450 -1.67 0.94 -27.27
N GLY A 451 -2.49 0.97 -28.33
CA GLY A 451 -2.48 2.02 -29.35
C GLY A 451 -1.50 1.80 -30.51
N TYR A 452 -0.80 0.67 -30.55
CA TYR A 452 0.02 0.26 -31.68
C TYR A 452 -0.85 -0.27 -32.83
N LYS A 453 -0.34 -0.17 -34.06
CA LYS A 453 -1.02 -0.73 -35.26
C LYS A 453 -0.88 -2.26 -35.38
N GLY A 454 0.00 -2.83 -34.59
CA GLY A 454 0.37 -4.24 -34.52
C GLY A 454 1.73 -4.37 -33.84
N ASP A 455 2.31 -5.56 -33.89
CA ASP A 455 3.63 -5.79 -33.30
C ASP A 455 4.72 -4.90 -33.95
N PRO A 456 5.39 -4.02 -33.18
CA PRO A 456 6.44 -3.15 -33.71
C PRO A 456 7.69 -3.90 -34.18
N MET A 457 7.93 -5.14 -33.77
CA MET A 457 9.00 -5.99 -34.32
C MET A 457 8.70 -6.41 -35.76
N SER A 458 7.42 -6.67 -36.07
CA SER A 458 6.98 -7.03 -37.42
C SER A 458 7.03 -5.85 -38.39
N ASN A 459 6.84 -4.62 -37.90
CA ASN A 459 6.99 -3.40 -38.68
C ASN A 459 7.50 -2.24 -37.82
N PRO A 460 8.79 -1.85 -37.95
CA PRO A 460 9.38 -0.78 -37.14
C PRO A 460 8.67 0.58 -37.25
N LYS A 461 7.90 0.83 -38.31
CA LYS A 461 7.10 2.07 -38.45
C LYS A 461 5.91 2.12 -37.48
N TRP A 462 5.59 1.01 -36.82
CA TRP A 462 4.58 0.95 -35.78
C TRP A 462 5.15 1.21 -34.39
N ALA A 463 6.48 1.20 -34.24
CA ALA A 463 7.11 1.58 -32.99
C ALA A 463 6.72 3.01 -32.59
N ARG A 464 6.66 3.23 -31.27
CA ARG A 464 6.46 4.56 -30.72
C ARG A 464 7.60 5.47 -31.18
N SER A 465 7.25 6.64 -31.66
CA SER A 465 8.21 7.71 -31.97
C SER A 465 8.23 8.67 -30.79
N ASN A 466 9.41 8.93 -30.25
CA ASN A 466 9.63 9.95 -29.21
C ASN A 466 9.72 11.34 -29.82
#